data_AF-A0A6A3KLQ4-F1
#
_entry.id   AF-A0A6A3KLQ4-F1
#
_cell.length_a   1.000
_cell.length_b   1.000
_cell.length_c   1.000
_cell.angle_alpha   90.00
_cell.angle_beta   90.00
_cell.angle_gamma   90.00
#
_symmetry.space_group_name_H-M   'P 1'
#
loop_
_entity.id
_entity.type
_entity.pdbx_description
1 polymer ?
#
loop_
_entity_poly.entity_id
_entity_poly.type
_entity_poly.pdbx_seq_one_letter_code
_entity_poly.pdbx_strand_id
1 'polypeptide(L)'
;MRSKLKDKWLATMAEELRALEDNGVWRVRLVACDNEQEFGVDYSVTFSAVIEMSSVKRIFVLARKWRVPATHGDVPNAFVKAEKEAELDIFLRLPRGMVIPKDVRRRLGVTNNSELMLELMKTLYGLK
;
A
#
# COMPACT_ATOMS: atom_id res chain seq x y z
N MET A 1 11.70 -45.27 4.60
CA MET A 1 11.79 -44.86 6.02
C MET A 1 11.37 -43.39 6.12
N ARG A 2 10.11 -43.08 6.49
CA ARG A 2 9.67 -41.69 6.70
C ARG A 2 10.28 -41.20 8.01
N SER A 3 11.11 -40.16 7.93
CA SER A 3 11.78 -39.57 9.10
C SER A 3 10.74 -38.86 9.97
N LYS A 4 10.69 -39.15 11.27
CA LYS A 4 9.84 -38.47 12.26
C LYS A 4 10.03 -36.94 12.26
N LEU A 5 11.19 -36.47 11.82
CA LEU A 5 11.47 -35.04 11.64
C LEU A 5 10.66 -34.42 10.50
N LYS A 6 10.35 -35.20 9.46
CA LYS A 6 9.53 -34.74 8.32
C LYS A 6 8.09 -34.52 8.73
N ASP A 7 7.53 -35.44 9.52
CA ASP A 7 6.15 -35.34 9.99
C ASP A 7 5.98 -34.18 11.00
N LYS A 8 6.98 -33.99 11.88
CA LYS A 8 7.03 -32.82 12.78
C LYS A 8 7.12 -31.51 12.00
N TRP A 9 8.00 -31.44 10.99
CA TRP A 9 8.16 -30.25 10.16
C TRP A 9 6.88 -29.92 9.36
N LEU A 10 6.19 -30.93 8.83
CA LEU A 10 4.92 -30.75 8.13
C LEU A 10 3.81 -30.23 9.06
N ALA A 11 3.74 -30.73 10.29
CA ALA A 11 2.78 -30.24 11.28
C ALA A 11 3.05 -28.78 11.66
N THR A 12 4.32 -28.42 11.90
CA THR A 12 4.71 -27.03 12.21
C THR A 12 4.43 -26.09 11.04
N MET A 13 4.73 -26.50 9.81
CA MET A 13 4.40 -25.68 8.62
C MET A 13 2.90 -25.49 8.43
N ALA A 14 2.08 -26.49 8.77
CA ALA A 14 0.63 -26.38 8.71
C ALA A 14 0.05 -25.43 9.76
N GLU A 15 0.61 -25.40 10.97
CA GLU A 15 0.25 -24.42 12.00
C GLU A 15 0.63 -22.99 11.60
N GLU A 16 1.82 -22.79 11.04
CA GLU A 16 2.25 -21.48 10.52
C GLU A 16 1.35 -21.02 9.37
N LEU A 17 1.00 -21.91 8.43
CA LEU A 17 0.08 -21.60 7.32
C LEU A 17 -1.30 -21.18 7.83
N ARG A 18 -1.85 -21.90 8.83
CA ARG A 18 -3.12 -21.53 9.46
C ARG A 18 -3.03 -20.19 10.20
N ALA A 19 -1.95 -19.96 10.94
CA ALA A 19 -1.73 -18.68 11.61
C ALA A 19 -1.64 -17.52 10.60
N LEU A 20 -1.04 -17.74 9.43
CA LEU A 20 -1.00 -16.76 8.34
C LEU A 20 -2.38 -16.54 7.69
N GLU A 21 -3.21 -17.57 7.57
CA GLU A 21 -4.60 -17.47 7.11
C GLU A 21 -5.49 -16.70 8.11
N ASP A 22 -5.42 -17.06 9.40
CA ASP A 22 -6.19 -16.43 10.48
C ASP A 22 -5.81 -14.96 10.69
N ASN A 23 -4.52 -14.64 10.55
CA ASN A 23 -4.03 -13.26 10.59
C ASN A 23 -4.30 -12.49 9.28
N GLY A 24 -4.88 -13.12 8.26
CA GLY A 24 -5.15 -12.50 6.96
C GLY A 24 -3.90 -12.05 6.20
N VAL A 25 -2.75 -12.68 6.45
CA VAL A 25 -1.45 -12.31 5.85
C VAL A 25 -1.42 -12.69 4.36
N TRP A 26 -2.16 -13.72 3.94
CA TRP A 26 -2.38 -14.06 2.53
C TRP A 26 -3.28 -13.07 1.76
N ARG A 27 -3.42 -11.83 2.25
CA ARG A 27 -3.92 -10.74 1.44
C ARG A 27 -2.89 -10.44 0.36
N VAL A 28 -3.19 -10.86 -0.86
CA VAL A 28 -2.47 -10.41 -2.06
C VAL A 28 -2.48 -8.89 -2.05
N ARG A 29 -1.29 -8.29 -1.90
CA ARG A 29 -1.13 -6.83 -1.96
C ARG A 29 -0.88 -6.48 -3.41
N LEU A 30 -1.75 -5.66 -3.98
CA LEU A 30 -1.46 -4.99 -5.25
C LEU A 30 -0.38 -3.95 -4.97
N VAL A 31 0.76 -4.10 -5.62
CA VAL A 31 1.85 -3.13 -5.58
C VAL A 31 1.81 -2.39 -6.91
N ALA A 32 1.67 -1.08 -6.86
CA ALA A 32 1.92 -0.25 -8.01
C ALA A 32 3.41 -0.37 -8.35
N CYS A 33 3.72 -0.93 -9.52
CA CYS A 33 5.08 -0.96 -10.02
C CYS A 33 5.40 0.45 -10.56
N ASP A 34 6.06 1.26 -9.74
CA ASP A 34 6.42 2.65 -10.01
C ASP A 34 7.76 2.76 -10.76
N ASN A 35 7.93 1.95 -11.82
CA ASN A 35 9.19 1.80 -12.52
C ASN A 35 9.20 2.47 -13.91
N GLU A 36 8.22 3.33 -14.20
CA GLU A 36 8.05 4.00 -15.50
C GLU A 36 7.82 5.52 -15.38
N GLN A 37 8.32 6.17 -14.33
CA GLN A 37 8.22 7.64 -14.24
C GLN A 37 8.99 8.32 -15.37
N GLU A 38 8.33 9.25 -16.06
CA GLU A 38 8.88 10.03 -17.17
C GLU A 38 9.14 11.48 -16.75
N PHE A 39 10.37 11.94 -17.02
CA PHE A 39 10.76 13.32 -16.75
C PHE A 39 9.90 14.30 -17.56
N GLY A 40 9.18 15.19 -16.87
CA GLY A 40 8.27 16.17 -17.47
C GLY A 40 6.81 15.72 -17.59
N VAL A 41 6.50 14.47 -17.23
CA VAL A 41 5.12 13.95 -17.17
C VAL A 41 4.70 13.77 -15.72
N ASP A 42 5.37 12.87 -14.98
CA ASP A 42 5.02 12.50 -13.60
C ASP A 42 6.22 12.51 -12.62
N TYR A 43 7.44 12.67 -13.12
CA TYR A 43 8.65 12.70 -12.29
C TYR A 43 8.72 13.85 -11.27
N SER A 44 8.13 15.01 -11.58
CA SER A 44 8.12 16.16 -10.67
C SER A 44 7.06 16.05 -9.59
N VAL A 45 6.16 15.06 -9.71
CA VAL A 45 5.11 14.85 -8.74
C VAL A 45 5.75 14.12 -7.55
N THR A 46 6.26 14.93 -6.62
CA THR A 46 7.01 14.48 -5.44
C THR A 46 6.10 14.54 -4.22
N PHE A 47 5.98 13.40 -3.55
CA PHE A 47 4.68 13.05 -2.99
C PHE A 47 4.74 12.51 -1.54
N SER A 48 5.65 13.04 -0.73
CA SER A 48 5.48 12.95 0.71
C SER A 48 6.06 14.18 1.37
N ALA A 49 5.28 14.81 2.25
CA ALA A 49 5.77 15.87 3.09
C ALA A 49 6.69 15.26 4.15
N VAL A 50 7.98 15.11 3.82
CA VAL A 50 8.99 14.71 4.80
C VAL A 50 9.38 15.96 5.57
N ILE A 51 9.03 16.00 6.86
CA ILE A 51 9.50 17.07 7.74
C ILE A 51 11.02 17.03 7.82
N GLU A 52 11.67 18.17 7.61
CA GLU A 52 13.11 18.26 7.82
C GLU A 52 13.46 18.06 9.29
N MET A 53 14.57 17.37 9.55
CA MET A 53 15.08 17.19 10.91
C MET A 53 15.40 18.53 11.60
N SER A 54 15.72 19.56 10.82
CA SER A 54 15.88 20.95 11.28
C SER A 54 14.61 21.48 11.95
N SER A 55 13.44 21.21 11.36
CA SER A 55 12.12 21.62 11.84
C SER A 55 11.70 20.83 13.07
N VAL A 56 11.95 19.51 13.08
CA VAL A 56 11.71 18.67 14.27
C VAL A 56 12.47 19.19 15.49
N LYS A 57 13.76 19.53 15.33
CA LYS A 57 14.56 20.13 16.42
C LYS A 57 13.97 21.44 16.95
N ARG A 58 13.48 22.32 16.06
CA ARG A 58 12.84 23.58 16.45
C ARG A 58 11.57 23.33 17.28
N ILE A 59 10.75 22.36 16.91
CA ILE A 59 9.55 21.97 17.66
C ILE A 59 9.94 21.54 19.08
N PHE A 60 10.98 20.72 19.25
CA PHE A 60 11.44 20.32 20.59
C PHE A 60 11.97 21.50 21.42
N VAL A 61 12.71 22.43 20.81
CA VAL A 61 13.18 23.65 21.50
C VAL A 61 12.01 24.49 21.98
N LEU A 62 10.97 24.67 21.16
CA LEU A 62 9.75 25.39 21.54
C LEU A 62 8.99 24.69 22.66
N ALA A 63 8.79 23.38 22.56
CA ALA A 63 8.14 22.57 23.59
C ALA A 63 8.88 22.72 24.94
N ARG A 64 10.21 22.67 24.93
CA ARG A 64 11.04 22.90 26.12
C ARG A 64 10.87 24.31 26.67
N LYS A 65 10.91 25.34 25.82
CA LYS A 65 10.78 26.75 26.22
C LYS A 65 9.42 27.03 26.87
N TRP A 66 8.35 26.44 26.34
CA TRP A 66 6.99 26.61 26.85
C TRP A 66 6.59 25.58 27.92
N ARG A 67 7.51 24.69 28.32
CA ARG A 67 7.27 23.62 29.29
C ARG A 67 6.11 22.70 28.91
N VAL A 68 5.92 22.48 27.61
CA VAL A 68 4.94 21.53 27.08
C VAL A 68 5.58 20.15 27.03
N PRO A 69 4.99 19.11 27.67
CA PRO A 69 5.51 17.76 27.59
C PRO A 69 5.38 17.22 26.15
N ALA A 70 6.48 16.74 25.58
CA ALA A 70 6.50 16.12 24.26
C ALA A 70 6.45 14.60 24.41
N THR A 71 5.55 13.95 23.68
CA THR A 71 5.41 12.49 23.62
C THR A 71 5.55 12.00 22.18
N HIS A 72 6.16 10.84 21.99
CA HIS A 72 6.24 10.20 20.68
C HIS A 72 4.96 9.40 20.42
N GLY A 73 4.29 9.66 19.31
CA GLY A 73 3.21 8.82 18.79
C GLY A 73 3.63 8.24 17.46
N ASP A 74 3.60 6.91 17.35
CA ASP A 74 3.74 6.21 16.07
C ASP A 74 2.34 5.84 15.56
N VAL A 75 2.07 6.15 14.29
CA VAL A 75 0.78 5.86 13.66
C VAL A 75 0.99 4.77 12.63
N PRO A 76 0.60 3.52 12.93
CA PRO A 76 0.70 2.45 11.95
C PRO A 76 -0.21 2.78 10.76
N ASN A 77 0.35 2.72 9.55
CA ASN A 77 -0.35 2.99 8.29
C ASN A 77 -0.83 4.45 8.11
N ALA A 78 -0.07 5.44 8.61
CA ALA A 78 -0.41 6.87 8.51
C ALA A 78 -0.82 7.35 7.10
N PHE A 79 -0.29 6.73 6.04
CA PHE A 79 -0.56 7.12 4.66
C PHE A 79 -1.66 6.30 3.97
N VAL A 80 -2.00 5.11 4.45
CA VAL A 80 -2.87 4.16 3.72
C VAL A 80 -4.35 4.60 3.74
N LYS A 81 -4.70 5.62 4.53
CA LYS A 81 -6.07 6.08 4.71
C LYS A 81 -6.36 7.46 4.12
N ALA A 82 -5.38 8.13 3.51
CA ALA A 82 -5.61 9.44 2.92
C ALA A 82 -6.45 9.33 1.63
N GLU A 83 -7.37 10.28 1.46
CA GLU A 83 -8.07 10.49 0.18
C GLU A 83 -7.07 10.98 -0.87
N LYS A 84 -7.23 10.56 -2.12
CA LYS A 84 -6.45 11.10 -3.24
C LYS A 84 -6.76 12.57 -3.46
N GLU A 85 -5.75 13.35 -3.86
CA GLU A 85 -5.98 14.71 -4.37
C GLU A 85 -6.99 14.66 -5.53
N ALA A 86 -7.93 15.60 -5.56
CA ALA A 86 -9.04 15.59 -6.52
C ALA A 86 -8.59 15.71 -7.99
N GLU A 87 -7.38 16.21 -8.21
CA GLU A 87 -6.76 16.41 -9.51
C GLU A 87 -5.85 15.24 -9.93
N LEU A 88 -5.66 14.25 -9.04
CA LEU A 88 -4.78 13.13 -9.27
C LEU A 88 -5.57 11.83 -9.47
N ASP A 89 -5.62 11.36 -10.72
CA ASP A 89 -6.19 10.07 -11.04
C ASP A 89 -5.11 9.00 -11.21
N ILE A 90 -5.12 8.02 -10.31
CA ILE A 90 -4.19 6.91 -10.31
C ILE A 90 -4.90 5.68 -10.89
N PHE A 91 -4.39 5.19 -12.02
CA PHE A 91 -4.89 3.98 -12.66
C PHE A 91 -3.84 2.87 -12.65
N LEU A 92 -4.29 1.65 -12.37
CA LEU A 92 -3.48 0.44 -12.35
C LEU A 92 -3.91 -0.49 -13.49
N ARG A 93 -2.94 -1.05 -14.22
CA ARG A 93 -3.22 -2.13 -15.17
C ARG A 93 -3.83 -3.32 -14.43
N LEU A 94 -4.77 -4.01 -15.08
CA LEU A 94 -5.38 -5.19 -14.48
C LEU A 94 -4.31 -6.25 -14.17
N PRO A 95 -4.22 -6.74 -12.92
CA PRO A 95 -3.29 -7.79 -12.56
C PRO A 95 -3.54 -9.06 -13.36
N ARG A 96 -2.45 -9.73 -13.73
CA ARG A 96 -2.53 -11.02 -14.42
C ARG A 96 -3.27 -12.03 -13.54
N GLY A 97 -4.33 -12.64 -14.09
CA GLY A 97 -5.16 -13.61 -13.37
C GLY A 97 -6.39 -13.02 -12.69
N MET A 98 -6.57 -11.70 -12.68
CA MET A 98 -7.81 -11.07 -12.20
C MET A 98 -8.94 -11.29 -13.21
N VAL A 99 -10.04 -11.92 -12.78
CA VAL A 99 -11.20 -12.20 -13.62
C VAL A 99 -12.31 -11.21 -13.32
N ILE A 100 -12.57 -10.29 -14.25
CA ILE A 100 -13.71 -9.37 -14.15
C ILE A 100 -15.02 -10.08 -14.54
N PRO A 101 -16.08 -10.02 -13.73
CA PRO A 101 -17.40 -10.58 -14.05
C PRO A 101 -17.98 -10.04 -15.37
N LYS A 102 -18.71 -10.90 -16.12
CA LYS A 102 -19.26 -10.56 -17.45
C LYS A 102 -20.31 -9.45 -17.39
N ASP A 103 -21.05 -9.34 -16.30
CA ASP A 103 -22.03 -8.29 -16.05
C ASP A 103 -21.38 -6.91 -15.89
N VAL A 104 -20.23 -6.84 -15.20
CA VAL A 104 -19.44 -5.60 -15.07
C VAL A 104 -18.90 -5.17 -16.43
N ARG A 105 -18.34 -6.11 -17.21
CA ARG A 105 -17.85 -5.82 -18.57
C ARG A 105 -18.95 -5.28 -19.49
N ARG A 106 -20.14 -5.89 -19.43
CA ARG A 106 -21.30 -5.44 -20.23
C ARG A 106 -21.75 -4.03 -19.82
N ARG A 107 -21.75 -3.71 -18.53
CA ARG A 107 -22.08 -2.35 -18.03
C ARG A 107 -21.11 -1.30 -18.52
N LEU A 108 -19.83 -1.64 -18.61
CA LEU A 108 -18.77 -0.76 -19.11
C LEU A 108 -18.69 -0.73 -20.65
N GLY A 109 -19.41 -1.61 -21.35
CA GLY A 109 -19.38 -1.69 -22.82
C GLY A 109 -18.09 -2.27 -23.40
N VAL A 110 -17.24 -2.89 -22.57
CA VAL A 110 -15.89 -3.33 -22.94
C VAL A 110 -15.87 -4.80 -23.34
N THR A 111 -15.22 -5.13 -24.46
CA THR A 111 -15.11 -6.52 -24.95
C THR A 111 -13.85 -7.24 -24.46
N ASN A 112 -12.74 -6.51 -24.26
CA ASN A 112 -11.45 -7.06 -23.86
C ASN A 112 -10.99 -6.55 -22.48
N ASN A 113 -10.36 -7.42 -21.68
CA ASN A 113 -9.80 -7.03 -20.38
C ASN A 113 -8.63 -6.03 -20.49
N SER A 114 -7.96 -5.97 -21.65
CA SER A 114 -6.86 -5.04 -21.90
C SER A 114 -7.28 -3.57 -21.92
N GLU A 115 -8.57 -3.30 -22.13
CA GLU A 115 -9.15 -1.95 -22.14
C GLU A 115 -9.64 -1.53 -20.74
N LEU A 116 -9.52 -2.40 -19.75
CA LEU A 116 -9.89 -2.10 -18.37
C LEU A 116 -8.66 -1.63 -17.59
N MET A 117 -8.91 -0.71 -16.67
CA MET A 117 -7.95 -0.30 -15.65
C MET A 117 -8.67 -0.24 -14.30
N LEU A 118 -7.89 -0.39 -13.22
CA LEU A 118 -8.37 -0.20 -11.85
C LEU A 118 -8.07 1.22 -11.44
N GLU A 119 -9.08 1.99 -11.09
CA GLU A 119 -8.90 3.30 -10.47
C GLU A 119 -8.66 3.12 -8.97
N LEU A 120 -7.60 3.74 -8.47
CA LEU A 120 -7.33 3.77 -7.04
C LEU A 120 -8.10 4.93 -6.40
N MET A 121 -8.87 4.63 -5.35
CA MET A 121 -9.71 5.61 -4.65
C MET A 121 -8.99 6.30 -3.48
N LYS A 122 -7.81 5.79 -3.10
CA LYS A 122 -6.99 6.29 -1.98
C LYS A 122 -5.61 6.61 -2.50
N THR A 123 -4.86 7.42 -1.77
CA THR A 123 -3.46 7.66 -2.14
C THR A 123 -2.64 6.40 -1.97
N LEU A 124 -1.58 6.29 -2.76
CA LEU A 124 -0.51 5.34 -2.47
C LEU A 124 0.44 5.92 -1.42
N TYR A 125 1.19 5.05 -0.76
CA TYR A 125 2.26 5.49 0.13
C TYR A 125 3.24 6.34 -0.68
N GLY A 126 3.39 7.61 -0.29
CA GLY A 126 4.25 8.53 -1.01
C GLY A 126 3.67 9.00 -2.35
N LEU A 127 2.35 8.96 -2.53
CA LEU A 127 1.53 9.78 -3.45
C LEU A 127 0.66 10.71 -2.57
N LYS A 128 0.51 11.99 -2.91
CA LYS A 128 -0.47 12.90 -2.31
C LYS A 128 -1.78 12.77 -3.04
#